data_AF-A0A8H7AQX2-F1
#
_entry.id   AF-A0A8H7AQX2-F1
#
_cell.length_a   1.000
_cell.length_b   1.000
_cell.length_c   1.000
_cell.angle_alpha   90.00
_cell.angle_beta   90.00
_cell.angle_gamma   90.00
#
_symmetry.space_group_name_H-M   'P 1'
#
loop_
_entity.id
_entity.type
_entity.pdbx_description
1 polymer ?
#
loop_
_entity_poly.entity_id
_entity_poly.type
_entity_poly.pdbx_seq_one_letter_code
_entity_poly.pdbx_strand_id
1 'polypeptide(L)'
;MSSTEIYSQPAATGTGIDVRTKVLFAIDSLKAKSPASIPTATLIADNIRGPEQTPELVSRFRQFLNANEKVSYNKETDSYSFRPVHDIFNADDLIGFLQSQTTALGLNVRDLKDGWNDVEKTIDQLEKDQKLLVVRNKKDNHAKMVWADDPTLHAPMDDEFVKLWDEISMPSGGHEAVVKELKQKGMTSADSGMAPTVKVVQKEKPKKKIRRGGKVTNTHMQGILRDYSHLKR
;
A
#
# COMPACT_ATOMS: atom_id res chain seq x y z
N MET A 1 55.95 52.39 14.08
CA MET A 1 54.50 52.14 14.01
C MET A 1 54.32 50.72 13.53
N SER A 2 53.94 49.80 14.40
CA SER A 2 53.70 48.41 14.03
C SER A 2 52.37 48.00 14.63
N SER A 3 51.38 47.80 13.76
CA SER A 3 50.00 47.44 14.10
C SER A 3 49.96 45.97 14.52
N THR A 4 49.50 45.69 15.73
CA THR A 4 49.21 44.33 16.20
C THR A 4 47.78 44.01 15.76
N GLU A 5 47.63 43.32 14.63
CA GLU A 5 46.33 42.81 14.19
C GLU A 5 45.93 41.64 15.09
N ILE A 6 45.09 41.93 16.08
CA ILE A 6 44.45 40.95 16.95
C ILE A 6 43.31 40.31 16.13
N TYR A 7 43.58 39.13 15.57
CA TYR A 7 42.58 38.33 14.88
C TYR A 7 41.62 37.73 15.91
N SER A 8 40.46 38.36 16.11
CA SER A 8 39.38 37.80 16.93
C SER A 8 38.76 36.62 16.20
N GLN A 9 39.14 35.39 16.57
CA GLN A 9 38.29 34.23 16.27
C GLN A 9 36.99 34.39 17.06
N PRO A 10 35.80 34.25 16.44
CA PRO A 10 34.56 34.26 17.21
C PRO A 10 34.60 33.07 18.17
N ALA A 11 34.44 33.35 19.46
CA ALA A 11 34.30 32.33 20.49
C ALA A 11 33.20 31.35 20.04
N ALA A 12 33.53 30.06 19.94
CA ALA A 12 32.59 29.03 19.60
C ALA A 12 31.37 29.10 20.54
N THR A 13 30.25 29.55 19.99
CA THR A 13 29.03 29.90 20.71
C THR A 13 28.31 28.64 21.18
N GLY A 14 28.67 28.07 22.34
CA GLY A 14 27.83 27.15 23.15
C GLY A 14 27.25 25.87 22.50
N THR A 15 27.56 25.59 21.24
CA THR A 15 27.02 24.47 20.46
C THR A 15 27.75 23.18 20.84
N GLY A 16 27.22 22.48 21.85
CA GLY A 16 27.75 21.18 22.30
C GLY A 16 27.61 20.92 23.80
N ILE A 17 27.30 21.94 24.60
CA ILE A 17 27.11 21.80 26.06
C ILE A 17 25.68 21.32 26.37
N ASP A 18 24.69 21.71 25.55
CA ASP A 18 23.30 21.33 25.75
C ASP A 18 23.13 19.79 25.66
N VAL A 19 22.45 19.24 26.68
CA VAL A 19 22.12 17.81 26.78
C VAL A 19 21.38 17.34 25.54
N ARG A 20 20.52 18.17 24.96
CA ARG A 20 19.77 17.84 23.73
C ARG A 20 20.68 17.62 22.54
N THR A 21 21.71 18.46 22.38
CA THR A 21 22.69 18.31 21.31
C THR A 21 23.49 17.01 21.47
N LYS A 22 23.86 16.66 22.72
CA LYS A 22 24.52 15.37 23.01
C LYS A 22 23.61 14.17 22.69
N VAL A 23 22.31 14.27 22.93
CA VAL A 23 21.33 13.24 22.57
C VAL A 23 21.25 13.06 21.05
N LEU A 24 21.28 14.15 20.27
CA LEU A 24 21.30 14.06 18.81
C LEU A 24 22.55 13.34 18.31
N PHE A 25 23.74 13.69 18.82
CA PHE A 25 24.98 12.98 18.46
C PHE A 25 24.96 11.50 18.85
N ALA A 26 24.31 11.17 19.97
CA ALA A 26 24.13 9.79 20.37
C ALA A 26 23.20 9.03 19.42
N ILE A 27 22.11 9.65 18.97
CA ILE A 27 21.20 9.05 17.98
C ILE A 27 21.90 8.85 16.63
N ASP A 28 22.70 9.82 16.18
CA ASP A 28 23.47 9.69 14.95
C ASP A 28 24.51 8.55 15.06
N SER A 29 25.11 8.38 16.23
CA SER A 29 26.03 7.27 16.51
C SER A 29 25.32 5.91 16.55
N LEU A 30 24.11 5.85 17.12
CA LEU A 30 23.25 4.67 17.10
C LEU A 30 22.83 4.32 15.66
N LYS A 31 22.48 5.33 14.86
CA LYS A 31 22.12 5.16 13.45
C LYS A 31 23.30 4.63 12.63
N ALA A 32 24.50 5.16 12.83
CA ALA A 32 25.70 4.73 12.10
C ALA A 32 26.10 3.27 12.40
N LYS A 33 25.79 2.77 13.59
CA LYS A 33 26.09 1.40 14.04
C LYS A 33 24.88 0.45 13.94
N SER A 34 23.74 0.92 13.41
CA SER A 34 22.56 0.09 13.19
C SER A 34 22.89 -1.07 12.23
N PRO A 35 22.42 -2.31 12.50
CA PRO A 35 21.42 -2.74 13.50
C PRO A 35 22.00 -3.14 14.87
N ALA A 36 23.29 -2.95 15.14
CA ALA A 36 23.91 -3.40 16.39
C ALA A 36 23.46 -2.54 17.59
N SER A 37 23.20 -3.20 18.72
CA SER A 37 22.91 -2.52 19.99
C SER A 37 24.21 -2.05 20.65
N ILE A 38 24.18 -0.85 21.24
CA ILE A 38 25.32 -0.23 21.91
C ILE A 38 25.06 -0.19 23.42
N PRO A 39 25.98 -0.71 24.25
CA PRO A 39 25.84 -0.62 25.71
C PRO A 39 25.77 0.84 26.19
N THR A 40 24.90 1.11 27.16
CA THR A 40 24.68 2.46 27.69
C THR A 40 25.97 3.12 28.18
N ALA A 41 26.86 2.36 28.81
CA ALA A 41 28.15 2.86 29.29
C ALA A 41 29.03 3.41 28.15
N THR A 42 29.09 2.71 27.02
CA THR A 42 29.87 3.13 25.85
C THR A 42 29.25 4.35 25.17
N LEU A 43 27.93 4.39 25.09
CA LEU A 43 27.20 5.50 24.49
C LEU A 43 27.36 6.79 25.30
N ILE A 44 27.33 6.69 26.63
CA ILE A 44 27.61 7.82 27.53
C ILE A 44 29.07 8.27 27.41
N ALA A 45 30.02 7.34 27.36
CA ALA A 45 31.44 7.67 27.24
C ALA A 45 31.78 8.38 25.92
N ASP A 46 31.18 7.96 24.80
CA ASP A 46 31.41 8.54 23.47
C ASP A 46 30.81 9.96 23.35
N ASN A 47 29.65 10.20 23.97
CA ASN A 47 28.88 11.45 23.79
C ASN A 47 29.02 12.46 24.94
N ILE A 48 29.38 12.01 26.14
CA ILE A 48 29.58 12.87 27.32
C ILE A 48 31.03 12.69 27.78
N ARG A 49 31.92 13.56 27.29
CA ARG A 49 33.35 13.49 27.58
C ARG A 49 33.67 13.98 28.99
N GLY A 50 34.39 13.14 29.74
CA GLY A 50 35.16 13.51 30.93
C GLY A 50 34.40 14.28 32.02
N PRO A 51 34.79 15.52 32.37
CA PRO A 51 34.37 16.20 33.60
C PRO A 51 32.90 16.65 33.64
N GLU A 52 32.16 16.53 32.53
CA GLU A 52 30.74 16.88 32.45
C GLU A 52 29.79 15.70 32.72
N GLN A 53 30.30 14.52 33.09
CA GLN A 53 29.48 13.39 33.55
C GLN A 53 28.95 13.63 34.98
N THR A 54 28.17 14.69 35.16
CA THR A 54 27.38 14.84 36.37
C THR A 54 26.23 13.82 36.35
N PRO A 55 25.86 13.23 37.50
CA PRO A 55 24.78 12.25 37.57
C PRO A 55 23.44 12.84 37.09
N GLU A 56 23.24 14.15 37.29
CA GLU A 56 22.08 14.89 36.79
C GLU A 56 22.03 14.95 35.26
N LEU A 57 23.17 15.18 34.60
CA LEU A 57 23.25 15.26 33.14
C LEU A 57 23.00 13.88 32.52
N VAL A 58 23.57 12.82 33.10
CA VAL A 58 23.35 11.44 32.66
C VAL A 58 21.89 11.03 32.83
N SER A 59 21.25 11.40 33.95
CA SER A 59 19.83 11.13 34.18
C SER A 59 18.93 11.82 33.14
N ARG A 60 19.17 13.11 32.88
CA ARG A 60 18.46 13.86 31.83
C ARG A 60 18.70 13.29 30.43
N PHE A 61 19.94 12.91 30.14
CA PHE A 61 20.32 12.30 28.88
C PHE A 61 19.57 10.97 28.64
N ARG A 62 19.52 10.09 29.65
CA ARG A 62 18.72 8.84 29.60
C ARG A 62 17.23 9.14 29.43
N GLN A 63 16.71 10.15 30.12
CA GLN A 63 15.31 10.55 30.00
C GLN A 63 14.98 11.00 28.57
N PHE A 64 15.83 11.82 27.95
CA PHE A 64 15.62 12.28 26.58
C PHE A 64 15.82 11.19 25.53
N LEU A 65 16.75 10.26 25.75
CA LEU A 65 16.90 9.09 24.88
C LEU A 65 15.67 8.18 24.94
N ASN A 66 15.19 7.87 26.14
CA ASN A 66 14.01 7.02 26.33
C ASN A 66 12.71 7.67 25.86
N ALA A 67 12.66 9.01 25.81
CA ALA A 67 11.53 9.74 25.26
C ALA A 67 11.51 9.77 23.72
N ASN A 68 12.59 9.37 23.05
CA ASN A 68 12.68 9.43 21.59
C ASN A 68 12.17 8.14 20.95
N GLU A 69 11.21 8.27 20.03
CA GLU A 69 10.57 7.16 19.32
C GLU A 69 11.56 6.36 18.43
N LYS A 70 12.68 6.98 18.04
CA LYS A 70 13.72 6.36 17.21
C LYS A 70 14.74 5.53 17.99
N VAL A 71 14.59 5.40 19.31
CA VAL A 71 15.54 4.69 20.17
C VAL A 71 14.80 3.60 20.93
N SER A 72 15.33 2.38 20.91
CA SER A 72 14.86 1.26 21.71
C SER A 72 15.86 0.98 22.83
N TYR A 73 15.35 0.84 24.06
CA TYR A 73 16.16 0.53 25.24
C TYR A 73 15.85 -0.87 25.74
N ASN A 74 16.88 -1.71 25.81
CA ASN A 74 16.77 -3.05 26.39
C ASN A 74 17.24 -3.04 27.86
N LYS A 75 16.30 -3.32 28.77
CA LYS A 75 16.55 -3.34 30.23
C LYS A 75 17.46 -4.49 30.68
N GLU A 76 17.46 -5.61 29.97
CA GLU A 76 18.20 -6.81 30.38
C GLU A 76 19.70 -6.69 30.08
N THR A 77 20.03 -6.02 28.99
CA THR A 77 21.42 -5.85 28.51
C THR A 77 21.98 -4.45 28.73
N ASP A 78 21.20 -3.54 29.34
CA ASP A 78 21.49 -2.10 29.47
C ASP A 78 22.08 -1.53 28.18
N SER A 79 21.37 -1.74 27.07
CA SER A 79 21.83 -1.39 25.73
C SER A 79 20.75 -0.64 24.95
N TYR A 80 21.22 0.27 24.10
CA TYR A 80 20.40 1.10 23.22
C TYR A 80 20.60 0.68 21.77
N SER A 81 19.50 0.48 21.05
CA SER A 81 19.50 0.28 19.60
C SER A 81 18.71 1.38 18.89
N PHE A 82 19.12 1.70 17.66
CA PHE A 82 18.35 2.57 16.80
C PHE A 82 17.13 1.81 16.27
N ARG A 83 15.95 2.42 16.36
CA ARG A 83 14.70 1.90 15.79
C ARG A 83 14.35 2.73 14.55
N PRO A 84 14.63 2.23 13.33
CA PRO A 84 14.17 2.87 12.12
C PRO A 84 12.64 2.82 12.04
N VAL A 85 12.06 3.62 11.15
CA VAL A 85 10.59 3.64 10.92
C VAL A 85 10.10 2.26 10.47
N HIS A 86 10.93 1.55 9.71
CA HIS A 86 10.72 0.16 9.32
C HIS A 86 11.99 -0.64 9.65
N ASP A 87 11.86 -1.75 10.38
CA ASP A 87 12.98 -2.65 10.73
C ASP A 87 13.44 -3.48 9.51
N ILE A 88 13.80 -2.80 8.42
CA ILE A 88 14.20 -3.38 7.14
C ILE A 88 15.66 -3.04 6.87
N PHE A 89 16.52 -4.05 6.88
CA PHE A 89 17.96 -3.89 6.70
C PHE A 89 18.50 -4.62 5.47
N ASN A 90 17.71 -5.52 4.88
CA ASN A 90 18.08 -6.33 3.73
C ASN A 90 17.01 -6.32 2.64
N ALA A 91 17.42 -6.77 1.45
CA ALA A 91 16.55 -6.94 0.28
C ALA A 91 15.40 -7.92 0.57
N ASP A 92 15.72 -9.06 1.19
CA ASP A 92 14.74 -10.09 1.51
C ASP A 92 13.75 -9.61 2.58
N ASP A 93 14.23 -8.83 3.56
CA ASP A 93 13.37 -8.22 4.59
C ASP A 93 12.40 -7.20 3.96
N LEU A 94 12.85 -6.45 2.95
CA LEU A 94 12.00 -5.50 2.22
C LEU A 94 10.90 -6.22 1.45
N ILE A 95 11.25 -7.29 0.72
CA ILE A 95 10.29 -8.10 -0.03
C ILE A 95 9.30 -8.78 0.92
N GLY A 96 9.80 -9.39 1.99
CA GLY A 96 8.97 -10.03 3.01
C GLY A 96 8.01 -9.04 3.68
N PHE A 97 8.49 -7.83 3.99
CA PHE A 97 7.64 -6.78 4.54
C PHE A 97 6.54 -6.37 3.56
N LEU A 98 6.90 -6.10 2.29
CA LEU A 98 5.93 -5.72 1.25
C LEU A 98 4.89 -6.83 0.98
N GLN A 99 5.30 -8.09 1.01
CA GLN A 99 4.40 -9.24 0.84
C GLN A 99 3.49 -9.47 2.05
N SER A 100 3.99 -9.19 3.26
CA SER A 100 3.21 -9.33 4.50
C SER A 100 2.10 -8.29 4.63
N GLN A 101 2.24 -7.16 3.94
CA GLN A 101 1.26 -6.08 3.99
C GLN A 101 -0.04 -6.49 3.28
N THR A 102 -1.14 -6.48 4.03
CA THR A 102 -2.49 -6.72 3.50
C THR A 102 -3.00 -5.59 2.61
N THR A 103 -2.45 -4.39 2.80
CA THR A 103 -2.77 -3.21 1.99
C THR A 103 -1.53 -2.90 1.14
N ALA A 104 -1.69 -2.81 -0.18
CA ALA A 104 -0.60 -2.48 -1.12
C ALA A 104 -0.18 -1.01 -1.01
N LEU A 105 0.28 -0.59 0.17
CA LEU A 105 0.84 0.73 0.42
C LEU A 105 2.30 0.75 -0.04
N GLY A 106 2.65 1.74 -0.83
CA GLY A 106 4.06 1.93 -1.21
C GLY A 106 4.89 2.41 -0.03
N LEU A 107 6.12 1.93 0.08
CA LEU A 107 7.09 2.45 1.05
C LEU A 107 7.87 3.62 0.47
N ASN A 108 8.15 4.61 1.30
CA ASN A 108 8.99 5.74 0.94
C ASN A 108 10.47 5.37 1.14
N VAL A 109 11.28 5.60 0.10
CA VAL A 109 12.72 5.29 0.12
C VAL A 109 13.47 6.13 1.15
N ARG A 110 12.96 7.33 1.48
CA ARG A 110 13.53 8.15 2.55
C ARG A 110 13.52 7.45 3.90
N ASP A 111 12.46 6.70 4.18
CA ASP A 111 12.29 6.01 5.45
C ASP A 111 13.17 4.75 5.51
N LEU A 112 13.38 4.09 4.36
CA LEU A 112 14.33 2.99 4.21
C LEU A 112 15.78 3.45 4.39
N LYS A 113 16.14 4.63 3.86
CA LYS A 113 17.48 5.21 3.98
C LYS A 113 17.87 5.57 5.43
N ASP A 114 16.90 5.66 6.35
CA ASP A 114 17.18 5.92 7.75
C ASP A 114 17.79 4.71 8.47
N GLY A 115 17.43 3.48 8.05
CA GLY A 115 17.93 2.23 8.63
C GLY A 115 18.99 1.51 7.78
N TRP A 116 19.06 1.80 6.48
CA TRP A 116 19.88 1.04 5.54
C TRP A 116 20.61 1.96 4.55
N ASN A 117 21.95 1.99 4.63
CA ASN A 117 22.79 2.96 3.90
C ASN A 117 22.91 2.66 2.39
N ASP A 118 22.91 1.39 1.98
CA ASP A 118 23.07 0.96 0.58
C ASP A 118 21.73 0.68 -0.13
N VAL A 119 20.61 1.18 0.43
CA VAL A 119 19.23 1.02 -0.09
C VAL A 119 19.09 1.34 -1.57
N GLU A 120 19.68 2.44 -2.04
CA GLU A 120 19.48 2.89 -3.42
C GLU A 120 20.06 1.87 -4.42
N LYS A 121 21.24 1.31 -4.13
CA LYS A 121 21.89 0.32 -4.98
C LYS A 121 21.12 -1.01 -4.98
N THR A 122 20.62 -1.43 -3.82
CA THR A 122 19.88 -2.69 -3.72
C THR A 122 18.50 -2.59 -4.35
N ILE A 123 17.82 -1.45 -4.22
CA ILE A 123 16.59 -1.16 -4.97
C ILE A 123 16.85 -1.19 -6.48
N ASP A 124 17.92 -0.54 -6.96
CA ASP A 124 18.27 -0.53 -8.39
C ASP A 124 18.53 -1.94 -8.94
N GLN A 125 19.09 -2.84 -8.11
CA GLN A 125 19.29 -4.25 -8.48
C GLN A 125 17.96 -5.02 -8.50
N LEU A 126 17.13 -4.84 -7.48
CA LEU A 126 15.83 -5.52 -7.38
C LEU A 126 14.82 -5.05 -8.45
N GLU A 127 14.92 -3.79 -8.89
CA GLU A 127 14.16 -3.26 -10.03
C GLU A 127 14.57 -3.93 -11.34
N LYS A 128 15.88 -4.17 -11.55
CA LYS A 128 16.37 -4.94 -12.71
C LYS A 128 15.91 -6.39 -12.68
N ASP A 129 15.84 -6.97 -11.49
CA ASP A 129 15.31 -8.32 -11.27
C ASP A 129 13.77 -8.38 -11.35
N GLN A 130 13.08 -7.24 -11.55
CA GLN A 130 11.63 -7.11 -11.62
C GLN A 130 10.90 -7.66 -10.37
N LYS A 131 11.55 -7.60 -9.21
CA LYS A 131 10.96 -7.98 -7.91
C LYS A 131 10.35 -6.79 -7.18
N LEU A 132 10.73 -5.58 -7.58
CA LEU A 132 10.25 -4.33 -7.00
C LEU A 132 9.87 -3.35 -8.10
N LEU A 133 8.72 -2.72 -7.93
CA LEU A 133 8.30 -1.59 -8.75
C LEU A 133 8.72 -0.31 -8.05
N VAL A 134 9.44 0.55 -8.77
CA VAL A 134 10.00 1.79 -8.22
C VAL A 134 9.47 2.98 -8.98
N VAL A 135 8.86 3.93 -8.26
CA VAL A 135 8.53 5.23 -8.83
C VAL A 135 9.66 6.19 -8.54
N ARG A 136 10.35 6.60 -9.60
CA ARG A 136 11.47 7.55 -9.55
C ARG A 136 11.02 8.98 -9.87
N ASN A 137 11.73 9.96 -9.32
CA ASN A 137 11.50 11.36 -9.69
C ASN A 137 12.13 11.65 -11.06
N LYS A 138 11.39 12.32 -11.96
CA LYS A 138 11.83 12.58 -13.34
C LYS A 138 13.09 13.46 -13.45
N LYS A 139 13.38 14.26 -12.42
CA LYS A 139 14.51 15.21 -12.43
C LYS A 139 15.81 14.60 -11.91
N ASP A 140 15.72 13.88 -10.80
CA ASP A 140 16.92 13.45 -10.06
C ASP A 140 17.13 11.93 -10.12
N ASN A 141 16.25 11.21 -10.82
CA ASN A 141 16.24 9.74 -10.93
C ASN A 141 16.29 8.98 -9.58
N HIS A 142 16.08 9.68 -8.47
CA HIS A 142 16.00 9.07 -7.14
C HIS A 142 14.69 8.31 -6.99
N ALA A 143 14.81 7.08 -6.47
CA ALA A 143 13.69 6.26 -6.07
C ALA A 143 12.90 6.99 -4.96
N LYS A 144 11.60 7.23 -5.20
CA LYS A 144 10.73 7.92 -4.25
C LYS A 144 9.90 6.92 -3.46
N MET A 145 9.25 5.99 -4.17
CA MET A 145 8.40 4.99 -3.57
C MET A 145 8.67 3.61 -4.19
N VAL A 146 8.48 2.57 -3.37
CA VAL A 146 8.72 1.17 -3.71
C VAL A 146 7.45 0.36 -3.42
N TRP A 147 7.13 -0.55 -4.34
CA TRP A 147 6.07 -1.55 -4.20
C TRP A 147 6.62 -2.93 -4.51
N ALA A 148 5.92 -3.97 -4.01
CA ALA A 148 6.15 -5.33 -4.48
C ALA A 148 5.76 -5.43 -5.95
N ASP A 149 6.62 -6.10 -6.72
CA ASP A 149 6.31 -6.51 -8.09
C ASP A 149 6.39 -8.04 -8.17
N ASP A 150 5.58 -8.62 -9.05
CA ASP A 150 5.57 -10.05 -9.30
C ASP A 150 6.12 -10.31 -10.72
N PRO A 151 7.33 -10.88 -10.86
CA PRO A 151 7.91 -11.13 -12.16
C PRO A 151 7.10 -12.13 -13.00
N THR A 152 6.23 -12.94 -12.39
CA THR A 152 5.37 -13.89 -13.14
C THR A 152 4.26 -13.19 -13.92
N LEU A 153 3.88 -11.98 -13.51
CA LEU A 153 2.88 -11.16 -14.19
C LEU A 153 3.50 -10.24 -15.26
N HIS A 154 4.83 -10.21 -15.36
CA HIS A 154 5.51 -9.39 -16.35
C HIS A 154 5.43 -10.04 -17.74
N ALA A 155 4.72 -9.36 -18.65
CA ALA A 155 4.66 -9.71 -20.06
C ALA A 155 5.45 -8.66 -20.86
N PRO A 156 6.70 -8.96 -21.27
CA PRO A 156 7.46 -8.03 -22.11
C PRO A 156 6.76 -7.90 -23.46
N MET A 157 6.58 -6.66 -23.90
CA MET A 157 5.92 -6.30 -25.16
C MET A 157 6.82 -5.34 -25.92
N ASP A 158 6.94 -5.51 -27.23
CA ASP A 158 7.77 -4.63 -28.04
C ASP A 158 7.21 -3.20 -28.07
N ASP A 159 8.11 -2.21 -28.10
CA ASP A 159 7.76 -0.78 -28.12
C ASP A 159 6.82 -0.40 -29.28
N GLU A 160 6.84 -1.15 -30.38
CA GLU A 160 5.94 -0.96 -31.52
C GLU A 160 4.48 -1.24 -31.14
N PHE A 161 4.23 -2.30 -30.38
CA PHE A 161 2.88 -2.64 -29.90
C PHE A 161 2.39 -1.65 -28.84
N VAL A 162 3.29 -1.15 -27.98
CA VAL A 162 2.97 -0.12 -26.99
C VAL A 162 2.52 1.17 -27.69
N LYS A 163 3.26 1.62 -28.71
CA LYS A 163 2.88 2.81 -29.50
C LYS A 163 1.57 2.61 -30.23
N LEU A 164 1.38 1.44 -30.84
CA LEU A 164 0.13 1.09 -31.52
C LEU A 164 -1.05 1.13 -30.53
N TRP A 165 -0.85 0.63 -29.31
CA TRP A 165 -1.88 0.66 -28.26
C TRP A 165 -2.23 2.09 -27.84
N ASP A 166 -1.22 2.94 -27.63
CA ASP A 166 -1.42 4.35 -27.25
C ASP A 166 -2.06 5.20 -28.35
N GLU A 167 -1.86 4.85 -29.63
CA GLU A 167 -2.47 5.53 -30.78
C GLU A 167 -3.97 5.23 -30.93
N ILE A 168 -4.46 4.12 -30.36
CA ILE A 168 -5.87 3.75 -30.43
C ILE A 168 -6.71 4.76 -29.61
N SER A 169 -7.28 5.74 -30.32
CA SER A 169 -8.21 6.70 -29.71
C SER A 169 -9.49 6.01 -29.29
N MET A 170 -9.82 6.11 -27.99
CA MET A 170 -11.11 5.67 -27.48
C MET A 170 -12.25 6.55 -28.05
N PRO A 171 -13.42 5.97 -28.36
CA PRO A 171 -14.59 6.72 -28.79
C PRO A 171 -15.00 7.79 -27.76
N SER A 172 -15.26 9.01 -28.22
CA SER A 172 -15.61 10.17 -27.38
C SER A 172 -16.94 10.04 -26.64
N GLY A 173 -17.80 9.09 -27.03
CA GLY A 173 -19.04 8.76 -26.32
C GLY A 173 -18.85 7.87 -25.09
N GLY A 174 -17.61 7.65 -24.64
CA GLY A 174 -17.30 6.85 -23.45
C GLY A 174 -17.74 5.39 -23.60
N HIS A 175 -18.21 4.79 -22.50
CA HIS A 175 -18.53 3.36 -22.45
C HIS A 175 -19.62 2.92 -23.44
N GLU A 176 -20.68 3.72 -23.64
CA GLU A 176 -21.83 3.31 -24.46
C GLU A 176 -21.50 3.27 -25.96
N ALA A 177 -20.70 4.24 -26.44
CA ALA A 177 -20.23 4.25 -27.81
C ALA A 177 -19.31 3.06 -28.10
N VAL A 178 -18.40 2.73 -27.18
CA VAL A 178 -17.54 1.54 -27.27
C VAL A 178 -18.38 0.26 -27.38
N VAL A 179 -19.38 0.10 -26.51
CA VAL A 179 -20.25 -1.09 -26.53
C VAL A 179 -21.04 -1.20 -27.83
N LYS A 180 -21.53 -0.08 -28.37
CA LYS A 180 -22.26 -0.05 -29.64
C LYS A 180 -21.36 -0.44 -30.82
N GLU A 181 -20.14 0.07 -30.85
CA GLU A 181 -19.16 -0.25 -31.89
C GLU A 181 -18.71 -1.72 -31.81
N LEU A 182 -18.44 -2.23 -30.61
CA LEU A 182 -18.14 -3.65 -30.39
C LEU A 182 -19.28 -4.56 -30.86
N LYS A 183 -20.53 -4.21 -30.54
CA LYS A 183 -21.72 -4.94 -31.03
C LYS A 183 -21.84 -4.89 -32.56
N GLN A 184 -21.54 -3.75 -33.18
CA GLN A 184 -21.54 -3.62 -34.64
C GLN A 184 -20.46 -4.49 -35.30
N LYS A 185 -19.29 -4.63 -34.65
CA LYS A 185 -18.20 -5.52 -35.07
C LYS A 185 -18.42 -7.00 -34.68
N GLY A 186 -19.59 -7.34 -34.12
CA GLY A 186 -19.94 -8.72 -33.76
C GLY A 186 -19.32 -9.22 -32.45
N MET A 187 -18.65 -8.36 -31.68
CA MET A 187 -18.09 -8.68 -30.37
C MET A 187 -19.14 -8.38 -29.29
N THR A 188 -19.89 -9.40 -28.88
CA THR A 188 -20.82 -9.31 -27.75
C THR A 188 -20.11 -9.62 -26.43
N SER A 189 -20.44 -8.87 -25.37
CA SER A 189 -19.90 -9.08 -24.02
C SER A 189 -20.12 -10.52 -23.55
N ALA A 190 -19.08 -11.14 -23.00
CA ALA A 190 -19.09 -12.55 -22.58
C ALA A 190 -20.22 -12.90 -21.58
N ASP A 191 -20.71 -11.93 -20.81
CA ASP A 191 -21.85 -12.08 -19.89
C ASP A 191 -23.20 -12.34 -20.59
N SER A 192 -23.31 -12.05 -21.88
CA SER A 192 -24.54 -12.33 -22.65
C SER A 192 -24.63 -13.77 -23.17
N GLY A 193 -23.60 -14.60 -22.91
CA GLY A 193 -23.45 -15.96 -23.44
C GLY A 193 -23.80 -17.11 -22.49
N MET A 194 -24.20 -16.87 -21.24
CA MET A 194 -24.60 -17.92 -20.29
C MET A 194 -25.95 -17.65 -19.61
N ALA A 195 -26.93 -17.28 -20.41
CA ALA A 195 -28.27 -17.79 -20.19
C ALA A 195 -28.83 -18.11 -21.56
N PRO A 196 -29.24 -19.36 -21.87
CA PRO A 196 -30.15 -19.53 -22.97
C PRO A 196 -31.35 -18.66 -22.59
N THR A 197 -31.54 -17.54 -23.29
CA THR A 197 -32.84 -16.88 -23.32
C THR A 197 -33.75 -17.89 -24.00
N VAL A 198 -34.25 -18.84 -23.22
CA VAL A 198 -35.41 -19.62 -23.56
C VAL A 198 -36.44 -18.54 -23.82
N LYS A 199 -36.65 -18.24 -25.10
CA LYS A 199 -37.85 -17.55 -25.53
C LYS A 199 -38.95 -18.49 -25.05
N VAL A 200 -39.46 -18.23 -23.84
CA VAL A 200 -40.70 -18.78 -23.38
C VAL A 200 -41.69 -18.17 -24.36
N VAL A 201 -41.89 -18.88 -25.47
CA VAL A 201 -43.10 -18.75 -26.26
C VAL A 201 -44.17 -18.96 -25.22
N GLN A 202 -44.75 -17.87 -24.73
CA GLN A 202 -45.96 -17.93 -23.95
C GLN A 202 -46.95 -18.59 -24.91
N LYS A 203 -47.06 -19.92 -24.82
CA LYS A 203 -48.18 -20.65 -25.38
C LYS A 203 -49.37 -19.98 -24.73
N GLU A 204 -50.08 -19.16 -25.50
CA GLU A 204 -51.36 -18.61 -25.11
C GLU A 204 -52.16 -19.80 -24.57
N LYS A 205 -52.41 -19.81 -23.26
CA LYS A 205 -53.25 -20.84 -22.66
C LYS A 205 -54.56 -20.76 -23.43
N PRO A 206 -55.02 -21.84 -24.10
CA PRO A 206 -56.27 -21.77 -24.82
C PRO A 206 -57.35 -21.41 -23.79
N LYS A 207 -58.00 -20.26 -23.98
CA LYS A 207 -59.10 -19.82 -23.13
C LYS A 207 -60.10 -20.98 -23.10
N LYS A 208 -60.25 -21.63 -21.93
CA LYS A 208 -61.21 -22.73 -21.75
C LYS A 208 -62.58 -22.18 -22.17
N LYS A 209 -63.10 -22.66 -23.30
CA LYS A 209 -64.47 -22.36 -23.74
C LYS A 209 -65.39 -22.78 -22.60
N ILE A 210 -66.07 -21.81 -21.98
CA ILE A 210 -67.13 -22.08 -21.01
C ILE A 210 -68.17 -22.90 -21.78
N ARG A 211 -68.30 -24.19 -21.44
CA ARG A 211 -69.34 -25.05 -21.99
C ARG A 211 -70.67 -24.51 -21.48
N ARG A 212 -71.38 -23.77 -22.33
CA ARG A 212 -72.76 -23.37 -22.06
C ARG A 212 -73.57 -24.65 -21.87
N GLY A 213 -74.17 -24.79 -20.69
CA GLY A 213 -74.83 -26.01 -20.23
C GLY A 213 -75.77 -26.60 -21.28
N GLY A 214 -75.68 -27.90 -21.49
CA GLY A 214 -76.59 -28.65 -22.35
C GLY A 214 -78.03 -28.54 -21.83
N LYS A 215 -79.00 -28.55 -22.74
CA LYS A 215 -80.44 -28.52 -22.42
C LYS A 215 -80.78 -29.68 -21.47
N VAL A 216 -81.16 -29.35 -20.24
CA VAL A 216 -81.64 -30.30 -19.24
C VAL A 216 -83.13 -30.49 -19.47
N THR A 217 -83.53 -31.68 -19.92
CA THR A 217 -84.93 -32.05 -20.17
C THR A 217 -85.63 -32.65 -18.95
N ASN A 218 -84.92 -32.88 -17.83
CA ASN A 218 -85.48 -33.43 -16.60
C ASN A 218 -85.47 -32.39 -15.46
N THR A 219 -86.65 -31.87 -15.11
CA THR A 219 -86.87 -30.77 -14.15
C THR A 219 -86.36 -31.08 -12.74
N HIS A 220 -86.39 -32.34 -12.30
CA HIS A 220 -85.98 -32.72 -10.94
C HIS A 220 -84.46 -32.72 -10.71
N MET A 221 -83.65 -32.71 -11.79
CA MET A 221 -82.19 -32.76 -11.69
C MET A 221 -81.52 -31.37 -11.67
N GLN A 222 -82.30 -30.28 -11.81
CA GLN A 222 -81.76 -28.92 -11.89
C GLN A 222 -81.08 -28.42 -10.61
N GLY A 223 -81.45 -28.94 -9.43
CA GLY A 223 -80.88 -28.51 -8.15
C GLY A 223 -79.49 -29.08 -7.87
N ILE A 224 -79.21 -30.31 -8.33
CA ILE A 224 -77.97 -31.05 -8.02
C ILE A 224 -76.84 -30.68 -8.99
N LEU A 225 -77.15 -30.35 -10.25
CA LEU A 225 -76.15 -30.03 -11.27
C LEU A 225 -75.70 -28.54 -11.23
N ARG A 226 -76.07 -27.77 -10.21
CA ARG A 226 -75.54 -26.41 -10.03
C ARG A 226 -74.15 -26.46 -9.42
N ASP A 227 -73.18 -25.98 -10.19
CA ASP A 227 -71.77 -26.03 -9.85
C ASP A 227 -71.42 -24.88 -8.89
N TYR A 228 -71.31 -25.16 -7.59
CA TYR A 228 -70.95 -24.18 -6.54
C TYR A 228 -69.44 -24.10 -6.27
N SER A 229 -68.62 -24.67 -7.16
CA SER A 229 -67.15 -24.71 -7.05
C SER A 229 -66.45 -23.33 -7.03
N HIS A 230 -67.18 -22.25 -7.26
CA HIS A 230 -66.70 -20.86 -7.18
C HIS A 230 -67.03 -20.18 -5.83
N LEU A 231 -67.86 -20.79 -4.98
CA LEU A 231 -68.13 -20.32 -3.62
C LEU A 231 -67.07 -20.90 -2.68
N LYS A 232 -65.92 -20.24 -2.65
CA LYS A 232 -64.80 -20.55 -1.75
C LYS A 232 -65.21 -20.28 -0.30
N ARG A 233 -64.89 -21.19 0.62
CA ARG A 233 -64.95 -20.98 2.08
C ARG A 233 -63.66 -20.34 2.55
#